data_AF-A0A0C3MTH1-F1
#
_entry.id   AF-A0A0C3MTH1-F1
#
_cell.length_a   1.000
_cell.length_b   1.000
_cell.length_c   1.000
_cell.angle_alpha   90.00
_cell.angle_beta   90.00
_cell.angle_gamma   90.00
#
_symmetry.space_group_name_H-M   'P 1'
#
loop_
_entity.id
_entity.type
_entity.pdbx_description
1 polymer ?
#
loop_
_entity_poly.entity_id
_entity_poly.type
_entity_poly.pdbx_seq_one_letter_code
_entity_poly.pdbx_strand_id
1 'polypeptide(L)'
;MELNKAASIILIGVILSSPAYAERFVFGSSGFEGDSNDSPDNGLNITTTAGNFFVATSSSGWWNSEGAHKQINTNYIAGVARGCCGSDANFNNFFTFDLSNVTGSVLSASLTLNSWDIVGPGPLDYSLFDITSPLPEVRATATGNDLSIYNDLMSGSIYGSFSYTEADENKLRSIVLNSIGISALNGALGGEFGIGGSVAPIPEPETYAMLLAGLGLIGWVAYRRKSA
;
A
#
# COMPACT_ATOMS: atom_id res chain seq x y z
N MET A 1 39.69 60.13 3.21
CA MET A 1 38.24 60.12 3.47
C MET A 1 37.71 58.80 2.91
N GLU A 2 37.69 57.79 3.77
CA GLU A 2 37.47 56.38 3.44
C GLU A 2 36.00 56.11 3.10
N LEU A 3 35.75 55.42 1.97
CA LEU A 3 34.43 54.99 1.51
C LEU A 3 34.10 53.62 2.15
N ASN A 4 33.23 53.61 3.16
CA ASN A 4 32.84 52.38 3.85
C ASN A 4 31.77 51.63 3.02
N LYS A 5 32.13 50.48 2.45
CA LYS A 5 31.23 49.61 1.68
C LYS A 5 30.36 48.78 2.64
N ALA A 6 29.06 49.02 2.65
CA ALA A 6 28.10 48.21 3.40
C ALA A 6 27.93 46.82 2.76
N ALA A 7 28.34 45.77 3.46
CA ALA A 7 28.05 44.38 3.10
C ALA A 7 26.62 44.03 3.56
N SER A 8 25.69 43.86 2.63
CA SER A 8 24.37 43.30 2.91
C SER A 8 24.43 41.77 2.87
N ILE A 9 24.32 41.13 4.03
CA ILE A 9 24.11 39.69 4.15
C ILE A 9 22.60 39.45 4.13
N ILE A 10 22.08 38.91 3.02
CA ILE A 10 20.70 38.44 2.94
C ILE A 10 20.70 36.99 3.44
N LEU A 11 20.22 36.81 4.67
CA LEU A 11 19.96 35.50 5.26
C LEU A 11 18.63 34.98 4.69
N ILE A 12 18.69 34.08 3.70
CA ILE A 12 17.50 33.35 3.24
C ILE A 12 17.30 32.20 4.23
N GLY A 13 16.38 32.38 5.18
CA GLY A 13 15.94 31.31 6.06
C GLY A 13 15.18 30.25 5.27
N VAL A 14 15.77 29.07 5.10
CA VAL A 14 15.05 27.88 4.63
C VAL A 14 14.30 27.34 5.84
N ILE A 15 13.00 27.62 5.93
CA ILE A 15 12.13 26.94 6.89
C ILE A 15 12.01 25.51 6.39
N LEU A 16 12.69 24.58 7.04
CA LEU A 16 12.47 23.14 6.87
C LEU A 16 11.16 22.82 7.58
N SER A 17 10.02 22.99 6.91
CA SER A 17 8.81 22.30 7.32
C SER A 17 9.06 20.80 7.16
N SER A 18 8.80 20.02 8.20
CA SER A 18 8.68 18.57 8.09
C SER A 18 7.71 18.23 6.96
N PRO A 19 7.98 17.21 6.12
CA PRO A 19 7.09 16.86 5.02
C PRO A 19 5.68 16.64 5.56
N ALA A 20 4.72 17.38 5.03
CA ALA A 20 3.33 17.13 5.30
C ALA A 20 2.93 15.94 4.42
N TYR A 21 3.10 14.71 4.93
CA TYR A 21 2.56 13.54 4.26
C TYR A 21 1.07 13.79 4.00
N ALA A 22 0.68 13.88 2.73
CA ALA A 22 -0.72 13.94 2.35
C ALA A 22 -1.31 12.54 2.52
N GLU A 23 -2.45 12.41 3.21
CA GLU A 23 -3.15 11.13 3.31
C GLU A 23 -3.43 10.57 1.92
N ARG A 24 -3.06 9.32 1.71
CA ARG A 24 -3.25 8.57 0.47
C ARG A 24 -3.41 7.10 0.78
N PHE A 25 -4.65 6.65 0.89
CA PHE A 25 -4.96 5.25 1.19
C PHE A 25 -6.24 4.78 0.51
N VAL A 26 -6.35 3.46 0.40
CA VAL A 26 -7.59 2.73 0.07
C VAL A 26 -7.99 1.85 1.26
N PHE A 27 -9.25 1.44 1.30
CA PHE A 27 -9.79 0.55 2.33
C PHE A 27 -9.83 1.16 3.74
N GLY A 28 -9.92 2.50 3.83
CA GLY A 28 -10.13 3.21 5.10
C GLY A 28 -11.41 2.76 5.79
N SER A 29 -11.37 2.74 7.12
CA SER A 29 -12.51 2.32 7.97
C SER A 29 -13.08 0.92 7.65
N SER A 30 -12.39 0.11 6.85
CA SER A 30 -12.79 -1.27 6.56
C SER A 30 -12.90 -2.09 7.84
N GLY A 31 -13.97 -2.87 7.95
CA GLY A 31 -14.17 -3.84 9.03
C GLY A 31 -14.31 -5.25 8.47
N PHE A 32 -13.82 -6.24 9.22
CA PHE A 32 -14.16 -7.65 9.00
C PHE A 32 -14.91 -8.29 10.18
N GLU A 33 -15.19 -7.56 11.27
CA GLU A 33 -15.99 -8.07 12.40
C GLU A 33 -16.84 -6.97 13.05
N GLY A 34 -18.12 -7.26 13.32
CA GLY A 34 -18.92 -6.52 14.31
C GLY A 34 -20.30 -6.02 13.89
N ASP A 35 -20.64 -5.98 12.60
CA ASP A 35 -22.03 -5.79 12.17
C ASP A 35 -22.56 -7.08 11.56
N SER A 36 -23.63 -7.57 12.14
CA SER A 36 -24.32 -8.81 11.82
C SER A 36 -25.01 -8.82 10.44
N ASN A 37 -24.49 -8.08 9.43
CA ASN A 37 -25.05 -8.08 8.07
C ASN A 37 -24.17 -7.64 6.88
N ASP A 38 -22.89 -7.28 6.99
CA ASP A 38 -22.08 -6.87 5.82
C ASP A 38 -20.61 -7.32 6.02
N SER A 39 -20.06 -8.30 5.30
CA SER A 39 -19.79 -8.21 3.86
C SER A 39 -19.57 -9.62 3.26
N PRO A 40 -20.60 -10.30 2.71
CA PRO A 40 -20.41 -11.53 1.94
C PRO A 40 -19.87 -11.23 0.53
N ASP A 41 -18.71 -10.59 0.38
CA ASP A 41 -18.18 -10.24 -0.96
C ASP A 41 -16.64 -10.11 -1.09
N ASN A 42 -15.88 -10.08 0.02
CA ASN A 42 -14.42 -10.12 -0.06
C ASN A 42 -13.93 -11.57 -0.23
N GLY A 43 -13.29 -11.86 -1.35
CA GLY A 43 -12.84 -13.22 -1.62
C GLY A 43 -12.25 -13.43 -3.01
N LEU A 44 -11.73 -14.65 -3.20
CA LEU A 44 -11.25 -15.12 -4.49
C LEU A 44 -12.39 -15.74 -5.27
N ASN A 45 -12.66 -15.20 -6.45
CA ASN A 45 -13.42 -15.87 -7.49
C ASN A 45 -12.44 -16.68 -8.35
N ILE A 46 -12.55 -18.02 -8.31
CA ILE A 46 -11.61 -18.94 -8.95
C ILE A 46 -12.36 -19.81 -9.95
N THR A 47 -11.90 -19.85 -11.19
CA THR A 47 -12.35 -20.83 -12.19
C THR A 47 -11.28 -21.89 -12.34
N THR A 48 -11.66 -23.16 -12.18
CA THR A 48 -10.79 -24.32 -12.35
C THR A 48 -11.31 -25.24 -13.43
N THR A 49 -10.56 -26.30 -13.73
CA THR A 49 -11.03 -27.40 -14.59
C THR A 49 -12.21 -28.19 -14.01
N ALA A 50 -12.48 -28.08 -12.70
CA ALA A 50 -13.58 -28.77 -12.02
C ALA A 50 -14.83 -27.89 -11.80
N GLY A 51 -14.71 -26.57 -11.97
CA GLY A 51 -15.83 -25.64 -11.81
C GLY A 51 -15.42 -24.26 -11.33
N ASN A 52 -16.40 -23.47 -10.91
CA ASN A 52 -16.18 -22.16 -10.30
C ASN A 52 -16.29 -22.26 -8.78
N PHE A 53 -15.38 -21.60 -8.07
CA PHE A 53 -15.31 -21.55 -6.63
C PHE A 53 -15.26 -20.10 -6.18
N PHE A 54 -16.00 -19.80 -5.11
CA PHE A 54 -15.79 -18.58 -4.34
C PHE A 54 -15.14 -18.98 -3.02
N VAL A 55 -13.97 -18.40 -2.74
CA VAL A 55 -13.25 -18.60 -1.48
C VAL A 55 -13.27 -17.27 -0.74
N ALA A 56 -14.08 -17.19 0.31
CA ALA A 56 -14.10 -16.03 1.18
C ALA A 56 -12.74 -15.82 1.85
N THR A 57 -12.40 -14.57 2.10
CA THR A 57 -11.22 -14.23 2.93
C THR A 57 -11.35 -14.90 4.31
N SER A 58 -10.34 -15.65 4.73
CA SER A 58 -10.30 -16.28 6.06
C SER A 58 -9.79 -15.35 7.15
N SER A 59 -8.90 -14.42 6.79
CA SER A 59 -8.38 -13.37 7.67
C SER A 59 -7.86 -12.21 6.84
N SER A 60 -7.86 -11.02 7.43
CA SER A 60 -7.29 -9.82 6.85
C SER A 60 -6.73 -8.93 7.96
N GLY A 61 -5.96 -7.93 7.56
CA GLY A 61 -5.37 -6.97 8.46
C GLY A 61 -4.38 -6.07 7.74
N TRP A 62 -3.71 -5.20 8.49
CA TRP A 62 -2.57 -4.43 8.01
C TRP A 62 -1.38 -4.52 8.97
N TRP A 63 -0.20 -4.34 8.40
CA TRP A 63 1.05 -4.05 9.08
C TRP A 63 1.44 -2.60 8.79
N ASN A 64 1.84 -1.85 9.81
CA ASN A 64 2.30 -0.48 9.62
C ASN A 64 3.82 -0.40 9.38
N SER A 65 4.30 0.76 8.94
CA SER A 65 5.71 1.04 8.68
C SER A 65 6.63 1.02 9.91
N GLU A 66 6.09 0.75 11.10
CA GLU A 66 6.82 0.56 12.35
C GLU A 66 6.95 -0.94 12.71
N GLY A 67 6.33 -1.82 11.92
CA GLY A 67 6.33 -3.28 12.11
C GLY A 67 5.27 -3.76 13.11
N ALA A 68 4.23 -2.96 13.35
CA ALA A 68 3.17 -3.30 14.28
C ALA A 68 1.95 -3.88 13.55
N HIS A 69 1.37 -4.91 14.16
CA HIS A 69 0.09 -5.52 13.77
C HIS A 69 -0.59 -6.06 15.03
N LYS A 70 -1.92 -6.11 15.04
CA LYS A 70 -2.68 -6.78 16.10
C LYS A 70 -3.53 -7.86 15.46
N GLN A 71 -3.49 -9.07 16.01
CA GLN A 71 -4.27 -10.20 15.49
C GLN A 71 -5.78 -9.92 15.45
N ILE A 72 -6.28 -9.09 16.36
CA ILE A 72 -7.70 -8.67 16.41
C ILE A 72 -8.04 -7.61 15.35
N ASN A 73 -7.04 -7.01 14.70
CA ASN A 73 -7.26 -5.97 13.72
C ASN A 73 -7.53 -6.62 12.36
N THR A 74 -8.76 -6.46 11.91
CA THR A 74 -9.19 -6.97 10.61
C THR A 74 -9.44 -5.88 9.58
N ASN A 75 -9.16 -4.62 9.93
CA ASN A 75 -9.12 -3.55 8.96
C ASN A 75 -7.94 -3.77 8.00
N TYR A 76 -8.15 -3.54 6.71
CA TYR A 76 -7.17 -3.80 5.65
C TYR A 76 -6.79 -2.54 4.88
N ILE A 77 -6.59 -1.41 5.57
CA ILE A 77 -6.04 -0.19 4.98
C ILE A 77 -4.71 -0.47 4.26
N ALA A 78 -4.55 0.12 3.08
CA ALA A 78 -3.27 0.18 2.37
C ALA A 78 -2.96 1.62 1.92
N GLY A 79 -1.74 2.08 2.20
CA GLY A 79 -1.27 3.44 1.93
C GLY A 79 -1.01 4.26 3.20
N VAL A 80 -0.80 5.56 3.02
CA VAL A 80 -0.45 6.50 4.11
C VAL A 80 -1.73 7.08 4.73
N ALA A 81 -1.98 6.80 6.00
CA ALA A 81 -3.11 7.33 6.75
C ALA A 81 -2.63 8.08 8.01
N ARG A 82 -3.33 9.15 8.41
CA ARG A 82 -2.95 10.00 9.56
C ARG A 82 -4.02 10.00 10.62
N GLY A 83 -3.59 10.01 11.89
CA GLY A 83 -4.50 9.90 13.04
C GLY A 83 -5.30 8.60 13.10
N CYS A 84 -5.21 7.74 12.09
CA CYS A 84 -5.80 6.42 12.07
C CYS A 84 -5.02 5.49 13.00
N CYS A 85 -5.73 4.66 13.76
CA CYS A 85 -5.14 3.52 14.46
C CYS A 85 -4.00 3.85 15.47
N GLY A 86 -3.90 5.12 15.89
CA GLY A 86 -2.97 5.58 16.93
C GLY A 86 -1.62 6.10 16.43
N SER A 87 -1.33 6.13 15.12
CA SER A 87 -0.12 6.75 14.57
C SER A 87 -0.29 7.21 13.10
N ASP A 88 0.51 8.19 12.70
CA ASP A 88 0.68 8.55 11.29
C ASP A 88 1.66 7.55 10.66
N ALA A 89 1.19 6.65 9.81
CA ALA A 89 2.02 5.58 9.26
C ALA A 89 1.60 5.19 7.83
N ASN A 90 2.51 4.49 7.13
CA ASN A 90 2.12 3.76 5.92
C ASN A 90 1.71 2.33 6.30
N PHE A 91 0.66 1.84 5.66
CA PHE A 91 0.08 0.53 5.93
C PHE A 91 0.16 -0.36 4.68
N ASN A 92 0.56 -1.61 4.87
CA ASN A 92 0.44 -2.67 3.88
C ASN A 92 -0.52 -3.72 4.42
N ASN A 93 -1.50 -4.11 3.61
CA ASN A 93 -2.52 -5.05 4.03
C ASN A 93 -2.18 -6.49 3.62
N PHE A 94 -2.91 -7.43 4.21
CA PHE A 94 -2.87 -8.83 3.80
C PHE A 94 -4.28 -9.42 3.78
N PHE A 95 -4.41 -10.49 3.00
CA PHE A 95 -5.58 -11.37 3.00
C PHE A 95 -5.10 -12.82 2.98
N THR A 96 -5.76 -13.67 3.74
CA THR A 96 -5.53 -15.13 3.70
C THR A 96 -6.78 -15.88 3.30
N PHE A 97 -6.61 -17.07 2.75
CA PHE A 97 -7.67 -17.88 2.16
C PHE A 97 -7.44 -19.37 2.45
N ASP A 98 -8.51 -20.10 2.70
CA ASP A 98 -8.50 -21.56 2.80
C ASP A 98 -8.88 -22.19 1.46
N LEU A 99 -7.92 -22.82 0.78
CA LEU A 99 -8.10 -23.48 -0.51
C LEU A 99 -8.38 -24.99 -0.37
N SER A 100 -8.64 -25.51 0.83
CA SER A 100 -8.89 -26.94 1.07
C SER A 100 -10.05 -27.51 0.25
N ASN A 101 -11.04 -26.67 -0.06
CA ASN A 101 -12.23 -27.05 -0.84
C ASN A 101 -12.11 -26.76 -2.35
N VAL A 102 -11.03 -26.12 -2.79
CA VAL A 102 -10.82 -25.82 -4.22
C VAL A 102 -10.24 -27.04 -4.91
N THR A 103 -10.92 -27.51 -5.95
CA THR A 103 -10.51 -28.70 -6.71
C THR A 103 -10.34 -28.37 -8.20
N GLY A 104 -9.55 -29.17 -8.91
CA GLY A 104 -9.16 -28.91 -10.30
C GLY A 104 -8.05 -27.86 -10.42
N SER A 105 -7.44 -27.78 -11.60
CA SER A 105 -6.38 -26.80 -11.87
C SER A 105 -6.96 -25.42 -12.11
N VAL A 106 -6.42 -24.40 -11.45
CA VAL A 106 -6.87 -23.01 -11.61
C VAL A 106 -6.52 -22.50 -13.00
N LEU A 107 -7.54 -21.98 -13.69
CA LEU A 107 -7.46 -21.41 -15.04
C LEU A 107 -7.46 -19.88 -15.00
N SER A 108 -8.27 -19.30 -14.12
CA SER A 108 -8.34 -17.86 -13.87
C SER A 108 -8.80 -17.59 -12.44
N ALA A 109 -8.40 -16.46 -11.90
CA ALA A 109 -8.85 -16.01 -10.60
C ALA A 109 -8.87 -14.48 -10.52
N SER A 110 -9.73 -13.96 -9.65
CA SER A 110 -9.73 -12.55 -9.28
C SER A 110 -10.00 -12.39 -7.79
N LEU A 111 -9.29 -11.49 -7.13
CA LEU A 111 -9.58 -11.06 -5.78
C LEU A 111 -10.61 -9.93 -5.82
N THR A 112 -11.78 -10.14 -5.23
CA THR A 112 -12.82 -9.11 -5.11
C THR A 112 -12.75 -8.51 -3.71
N LEU A 113 -12.71 -7.19 -3.62
CA LEU A 113 -12.62 -6.43 -2.37
C LEU A 113 -13.60 -5.27 -2.39
N ASN A 114 -14.25 -5.01 -1.27
CA ASN A 114 -14.93 -3.75 -1.00
C ASN A 114 -13.87 -2.68 -0.75
N SER A 115 -13.95 -1.58 -1.48
CA SER A 115 -12.95 -0.52 -1.43
C SER A 115 -13.03 0.35 -0.17
N TRP A 116 -14.20 0.41 0.49
CA TRP A 116 -14.49 1.36 1.58
C TRP A 116 -13.99 2.78 1.26
N ASP A 117 -13.46 3.50 2.26
CA ASP A 117 -12.96 4.86 2.10
C ASP A 117 -11.68 4.87 1.24
N ILE A 118 -11.64 5.81 0.29
CA ILE A 118 -10.49 6.08 -0.56
C ILE A 118 -10.14 7.55 -0.40
N VAL A 119 -8.92 7.85 0.01
CA VAL A 119 -8.47 9.22 0.30
C VAL A 119 -7.21 9.53 -0.48
N GLY A 120 -7.12 10.76 -0.99
CA GLY A 120 -5.92 11.36 -1.55
C GLY A 120 -5.98 11.62 -3.06
N PRO A 121 -5.13 12.54 -3.57
CA PRO A 121 -5.28 13.05 -4.94
C PRO A 121 -4.84 12.05 -6.00
N GLY A 122 -5.70 11.77 -6.98
CA GLY A 122 -5.38 10.99 -8.18
C GLY A 122 -5.60 9.49 -8.02
N PRO A 123 -5.25 8.68 -9.04
CA PRO A 123 -5.30 7.24 -8.89
C PRO A 123 -4.36 6.75 -7.78
N LEU A 124 -4.82 5.77 -7.01
CA LEU A 124 -4.05 5.00 -6.05
C LEU A 124 -3.75 3.65 -6.69
N ASP A 125 -2.54 3.49 -7.19
CA ASP A 125 -2.08 2.23 -7.78
C ASP A 125 -1.81 1.22 -6.67
N TYR A 126 -2.80 0.35 -6.47
CA TYR A 126 -2.77 -0.74 -5.52
C TYR A 126 -2.31 -2.01 -6.20
N SER A 127 -1.29 -2.66 -5.64
CA SER A 127 -0.72 -3.91 -6.17
C SER A 127 -0.83 -5.03 -5.16
N LEU A 128 -1.05 -6.24 -5.68
CA LEU A 128 -1.09 -7.48 -4.93
C LEU A 128 0.25 -8.21 -5.08
N PHE A 129 0.79 -8.69 -3.97
CA PHE A 129 2.09 -9.34 -3.89
C PHE A 129 1.96 -10.75 -3.31
N ASP A 130 2.97 -11.58 -3.55
CA ASP A 130 3.17 -12.81 -2.81
C ASP A 130 3.44 -12.52 -1.32
N ILE A 131 3.21 -13.53 -0.50
CA ILE A 131 3.62 -13.54 0.90
C ILE A 131 4.57 -14.71 1.06
N THR A 132 5.82 -14.42 1.39
CA THR A 132 6.84 -15.44 1.62
C THR A 132 7.01 -15.76 3.11
N SER A 133 6.58 -14.83 3.97
CA SER A 133 6.53 -14.99 5.42
C SER A 133 5.50 -16.06 5.83
N PRO A 134 5.73 -16.83 6.91
CA PRO A 134 4.75 -17.81 7.37
C PRO A 134 3.41 -17.14 7.72
N LEU A 135 2.31 -17.60 7.11
CA LEU A 135 0.97 -17.00 7.32
C LEU A 135 0.52 -16.92 8.80
N PRO A 136 0.87 -17.88 9.69
CA PRO A 136 0.59 -17.72 11.12
C PRO A 136 1.30 -16.51 11.76
N GLU A 137 2.49 -16.15 11.29
CA GLU A 137 3.25 -14.98 11.76
C GLU A 137 2.67 -13.69 11.19
N VAL A 138 2.23 -13.70 9.93
CA VAL A 138 1.56 -12.55 9.29
C VAL A 138 0.29 -12.13 10.06
N ARG A 139 -0.42 -13.07 10.68
CA ARG A 139 -1.61 -12.81 11.51
C ARG A 139 -1.30 -12.57 12.98
N ALA A 140 -0.05 -12.75 13.43
CA ALA A 140 0.30 -12.68 14.84
C ALA A 140 0.46 -11.23 15.31
N THR A 141 0.08 -10.96 16.56
CA THR A 141 0.30 -9.62 17.14
C THR A 141 1.79 -9.31 17.26
N ALA A 142 2.20 -8.15 16.75
CA ALA A 142 3.53 -7.60 16.87
C ALA A 142 3.48 -6.13 17.33
N THR A 143 4.40 -5.74 18.20
CA THR A 143 4.46 -4.40 18.79
C THR A 143 5.41 -3.45 18.07
N GLY A 144 5.93 -3.84 16.89
CA GLY A 144 6.92 -3.07 16.13
C GLY A 144 8.37 -3.54 16.27
N ASN A 145 9.27 -2.85 15.57
CA ASN A 145 10.74 -3.03 15.49
C ASN A 145 11.26 -4.11 14.53
N ASP A 146 10.38 -4.94 13.96
CA ASP A 146 10.73 -5.81 12.84
C ASP A 146 9.83 -5.49 11.65
N LEU A 147 10.45 -5.15 10.52
CA LEU A 147 9.78 -4.78 9.28
C LEU A 147 9.74 -5.93 8.27
N SER A 148 10.18 -7.12 8.64
CA SER A 148 10.22 -8.30 7.75
C SER A 148 8.88 -8.53 7.07
N ILE A 149 7.81 -8.70 7.84
CA ILE A 149 6.46 -8.92 7.32
C ILE A 149 5.95 -7.68 6.57
N TYR A 150 6.11 -6.48 7.13
CA TYR A 150 5.70 -5.24 6.46
C TYR A 150 6.30 -5.10 5.05
N ASN A 151 7.59 -5.42 4.88
CA ASN A 151 8.28 -5.36 3.60
C ASN A 151 7.88 -6.51 2.65
N ASP A 152 7.60 -7.70 3.19
CA ASP A 152 7.10 -8.85 2.43
C ASP A 152 5.76 -8.52 1.75
N LEU A 153 4.85 -7.83 2.44
CA LEU A 153 3.51 -7.47 1.91
C LEU A 153 3.52 -6.45 0.75
N MET A 154 4.67 -5.88 0.40
CA MET A 154 4.80 -4.85 -0.65
C MET A 154 5.91 -5.12 -1.67
N SER A 155 6.50 -6.31 -1.66
CA SER A 155 7.62 -6.67 -2.54
C SER A 155 7.49 -8.10 -3.05
N GLY A 156 8.42 -8.53 -3.91
CA GLY A 156 8.38 -9.86 -4.50
C GLY A 156 7.58 -9.94 -5.80
N SER A 157 6.86 -11.04 -5.98
CA SER A 157 6.09 -11.36 -7.16
C SER A 157 4.74 -10.66 -7.16
N ILE A 158 4.49 -9.80 -8.14
CA ILE A 158 3.19 -9.14 -8.29
C ILE A 158 2.17 -10.13 -8.86
N TYR A 159 1.04 -10.30 -8.18
CA TYR A 159 -0.09 -11.12 -8.63
C TYR A 159 -1.13 -10.34 -9.43
N GLY A 160 -1.24 -9.04 -9.25
CA GLY A 160 -2.21 -8.20 -9.95
C GLY A 160 -2.20 -6.77 -9.43
N SER A 161 -2.94 -5.88 -10.07
CA SER A 161 -3.06 -4.50 -9.62
C SER A 161 -4.39 -3.88 -10.03
N PHE A 162 -4.77 -2.82 -9.33
CA PHE A 162 -5.93 -1.99 -9.64
C PHE A 162 -5.61 -0.53 -9.30
N SER A 163 -6.09 0.38 -10.14
CA SER A 163 -5.89 1.82 -9.96
C SER A 163 -7.17 2.41 -9.40
N TYR A 164 -7.20 2.62 -8.09
CA TYR A 164 -8.37 3.12 -7.38
C TYR A 164 -8.51 4.63 -7.54
N THR A 165 -9.74 5.10 -7.67
CA THR A 165 -10.09 6.52 -7.62
C THR A 165 -11.18 6.74 -6.58
N GLU A 166 -11.44 7.98 -6.18
CA GLU A 166 -12.59 8.33 -5.32
C GLU A 166 -13.93 7.83 -5.90
N ALA A 167 -14.03 7.69 -7.23
CA ALA A 167 -15.21 7.12 -7.87
C ALA A 167 -15.41 5.62 -7.57
N ASP A 168 -14.43 4.95 -7.01
CA ASP A 168 -14.49 3.55 -6.61
C ASP A 168 -14.92 3.36 -5.17
N GLU A 169 -15.00 4.43 -4.37
CA GLU A 169 -15.30 4.38 -2.93
C GLU A 169 -16.61 3.63 -2.63
N ASN A 170 -16.60 2.83 -1.56
CA ASN A 170 -17.72 1.98 -1.15
C ASN A 170 -18.25 1.03 -2.25
N LYS A 171 -17.37 0.53 -3.12
CA LYS A 171 -17.75 -0.43 -4.18
C LYS A 171 -16.89 -1.67 -4.13
N LEU A 172 -17.49 -2.78 -4.58
CA LEU A 172 -16.75 -3.99 -4.90
C LEU A 172 -15.94 -3.78 -6.18
N ARG A 173 -14.66 -4.15 -6.11
CA ARG A 173 -13.72 -4.15 -7.22
C ARG A 173 -13.02 -5.49 -7.29
N SER A 174 -12.94 -6.02 -8.51
CA SER A 174 -12.27 -7.28 -8.79
C SER A 174 -10.92 -7.01 -9.44
N ILE A 175 -9.87 -7.52 -8.80
CA ILE A 175 -8.49 -7.46 -9.26
C ILE A 175 -8.17 -8.80 -9.89
N VAL A 176 -7.97 -8.82 -11.21
CA VAL A 176 -7.64 -10.06 -11.94
C VAL A 176 -6.22 -10.48 -11.60
N LEU A 177 -6.03 -11.75 -11.26
CA LEU A 177 -4.71 -12.30 -11.01
C LEU A 177 -4.04 -12.68 -12.34
N ASN A 178 -2.77 -12.31 -12.47
CA ASN A 178 -1.93 -12.65 -13.61
C ASN A 178 -1.44 -14.11 -13.53
N SER A 179 -0.69 -14.55 -14.54
CA SER A 179 -0.19 -15.93 -14.61
C SER A 179 0.69 -16.35 -13.43
N ILE A 180 1.37 -15.41 -12.77
CA ILE A 180 2.17 -15.68 -11.57
C ILE A 180 1.23 -15.99 -10.40
N GLY A 181 0.20 -15.17 -10.18
CA GLY A 181 -0.84 -15.43 -9.18
C GLY A 181 -1.60 -16.73 -9.43
N ILE A 182 -1.91 -17.05 -10.69
CA ILE A 182 -2.52 -18.33 -11.07
C ILE A 182 -1.60 -19.51 -10.76
N SER A 183 -0.29 -19.39 -11.03
CA SER A 183 0.68 -20.43 -10.69
C SER A 183 0.79 -20.63 -9.18
N ALA A 184 0.80 -19.55 -8.41
CA ALA A 184 0.88 -19.61 -6.96
C ALA A 184 -0.37 -20.26 -6.33
N LEU A 185 -1.57 -19.90 -6.82
CA LEU A 185 -2.81 -20.55 -6.40
C LEU A 185 -2.79 -22.06 -6.67
N ASN A 186 -2.35 -22.48 -7.86
CA ASN A 186 -2.22 -23.90 -8.19
C ASN A 186 -1.25 -24.62 -7.24
N GLY A 187 -0.18 -23.96 -6.80
CA GLY A 187 0.78 -24.50 -5.83
C GLY A 187 0.25 -24.61 -4.40
N ALA A 188 -0.78 -23.81 -4.05
CA ALA A 188 -1.37 -23.75 -2.71
C ALA A 188 -2.70 -24.52 -2.57
N LEU A 189 -3.20 -25.15 -3.65
CA LEU A 189 -4.43 -25.95 -3.61
C LEU A 189 -4.38 -27.01 -2.50
N GLY A 190 -5.47 -27.15 -1.76
CA GLY A 190 -5.54 -28.06 -0.62
C GLY A 190 -4.96 -27.49 0.69
N GLY A 191 -4.41 -26.27 0.67
CA GLY A 191 -3.82 -25.60 1.83
C GLY A 191 -4.29 -24.16 2.00
N GLU A 192 -3.46 -23.36 2.68
CA GLU A 192 -3.70 -21.94 2.90
C GLU A 192 -2.95 -21.09 1.86
N PHE A 193 -3.54 -19.96 1.46
CA PHE A 193 -2.95 -19.00 0.54
C PHE A 193 -2.98 -17.60 1.13
N GLY A 194 -1.96 -16.79 0.85
CA GLY A 194 -1.85 -15.40 1.30
C GLY A 194 -1.55 -14.45 0.15
N ILE A 195 -2.10 -13.24 0.24
CA ILE A 195 -1.85 -12.14 -0.69
C ILE A 195 -1.55 -10.88 0.11
N GLY A 196 -0.39 -10.27 -0.14
CA GLY A 196 -0.05 -8.95 0.39
C GLY A 196 -0.57 -7.85 -0.51
N GLY A 197 -0.78 -6.66 0.02
CA GLY A 197 -1.20 -5.52 -0.79
C GLY A 197 -0.69 -4.18 -0.30
N SER A 198 -0.34 -3.34 -1.25
CA SER A 198 0.27 -2.04 -0.98
C SER A 198 -0.12 -1.01 -2.03
N VAL A 199 -0.24 0.24 -1.60
CA VAL A 199 -0.30 1.40 -2.49
C VAL A 199 1.11 1.97 -2.60
N ALA A 200 1.61 2.11 -3.83
CA ALA A 200 2.94 2.68 -4.04
C ALA A 200 3.01 4.12 -3.48
N PRO A 201 4.04 4.46 -2.69
CA PRO A 201 4.28 5.84 -2.29
C PRO A 201 4.54 6.69 -3.54
N ILE A 202 3.75 7.74 -3.76
CA ILE A 202 4.06 8.71 -4.82
C ILE A 202 5.25 9.55 -4.36
N PRO A 203 6.32 9.69 -5.17
CA PRO A 203 7.37 10.66 -4.89
C PRO A 203 6.75 12.06 -4.80
N GLU A 204 6.88 12.70 -3.63
CA GLU A 204 6.21 13.97 -3.39
C GLU A 204 6.61 15.01 -4.46
N PRO A 205 5.67 15.86 -4.93
CA PRO A 205 5.97 16.95 -5.87
C PRO A 205 7.13 17.84 -5.41
N GLU A 206 7.33 17.93 -4.09
CA GLU A 206 8.40 18.66 -3.43
C GLU A 206 9.79 18.08 -3.72
N THR A 207 9.94 16.76 -3.95
CA THR A 207 11.22 16.18 -4.38
C THR A 207 11.63 16.73 -5.74
N TYR A 208 10.67 16.88 -6.66
CA TYR A 208 10.90 17.52 -7.95
C TYR A 208 11.13 19.02 -7.80
N ALA A 209 10.38 19.70 -6.92
CA ALA A 209 10.58 21.12 -6.66
C ALA A 209 11.95 21.42 -6.03
N MET A 210 12.44 20.58 -5.12
CA MET A 210 13.75 20.69 -4.47
C MET A 210 14.89 20.30 -5.40
N LEU A 211 14.70 19.29 -6.26
CA LEU A 211 15.62 18.99 -7.34
C LEU A 211 15.74 20.19 -8.29
N LEU A 212 14.62 20.77 -8.72
CA LEU A 212 14.59 21.94 -9.59
C LEU A 212 15.18 23.18 -8.89
N ALA A 213 14.89 23.39 -7.60
CA ALA A 213 15.48 24.47 -6.82
C ALA A 213 17.00 24.30 -6.67
N GLY A 214 17.46 23.07 -6.42
CA GLY A 214 18.88 22.71 -6.40
C GLY A 214 19.57 22.96 -7.74
N LEU A 215 18.96 22.53 -8.84
CA LEU A 215 19.46 22.79 -10.20
C LEU A 215 19.47 24.30 -10.52
N GLY A 216 18.43 25.02 -10.10
CA GLY A 216 18.35 26.48 -10.25
C GLY A 216 19.47 27.21 -9.51
N LEU A 217 19.76 26.81 -8.27
CA LEU A 217 20.87 27.33 -7.47
C LEU A 217 22.23 27.05 -8.14
N ILE A 218 22.46 25.82 -8.62
CA ILE A 218 23.71 25.47 -9.30
C ILE A 218 23.88 26.26 -10.62
N GLY A 219 22.80 26.40 -11.40
CA GLY A 219 22.79 27.21 -12.62
C GLY A 219 23.14 28.68 -12.33
N TRP A 220 22.60 29.24 -11.25
CA TRP A 220 22.87 30.62 -10.84
C TRP A 220 24.31 30.85 -10.36
N VAL A 221 24.87 29.90 -9.59
CA VAL A 221 26.28 29.95 -9.16
C VAL A 221 27.22 29.87 -10.38
N ALA A 222 26.93 29.00 -11.34
CA ALA A 222 27.71 28.89 -12.58
C ALA A 222 27.64 30.18 -13.42
N TYR A 223 26.47 30.82 -13.49
CA TYR A 223 26.30 32.11 -14.18
C TYR A 223 27.15 33.23 -13.55
N ARG A 224 27.18 33.33 -12.22
CA ARG A 224 27.99 34.33 -11.51
C ARG A 224 29.50 34.18 -11.78
N ARG A 225 29.99 32.94 -11.92
CA ARG A 225 31.41 32.68 -12.21
C ARG A 225 31.85 33.04 -13.62
N LYS A 226 30.92 33.18 -14.57
CA LYS A 226 31.21 33.67 -15.93
C LYS A 226 31.15 35.19 -16.06
N SER A 227 30.52 35.86 -15.11
CA SER A 227 30.33 37.31 -15.12
C SER A 227 31.37 38.07 -14.26
N ALA A 228 32.38 37.35 -13.75
CA ALA A 228 33.54 37.85 -13.03
C ALA A 228 34.80 37.42 -13.79
#